data_AF-A0A7C1IGJ1-F1
#
_entry.id   AF-A0A7C1IGJ1-F1
#
_cell.length_a   1.000
_cell.length_b   1.000
_cell.length_c   1.000
_cell.angle_alpha   90.00
_cell.angle_beta   90.00
_cell.angle_gamma   90.00
#
_symmetry.space_group_name_H-M   'P 1'
#
loop_
_entity.id
_entity.type
_entity.pdbx_description
1 polymer ?
#
loop_
_entity_poly.entity_id
_entity_poly.type
_entity_poly.pdbx_seq_one_letter_code
_entity_poly.pdbx_strand_id
1 'polypeptide(L)'
;MKIDLNNGAFIEIGGELGKYNSLPIDVLVKLAQDLQELVFTLAKYDLPSNESIDINNFRIELVGFTKGSAVPKFAYSPRSEYKTGINWQVHRNTVNDKLDKLVEVSNTGDYGKIIELYPEPVKRNPIVENLYSFVNSFGTSPASFVEYDEINEKITPIYKINRFKPAVKKELISEIKEVAETVSETDEAVGKIKISKRDGKITRKIIDIYSGKKFSLEYAPDVIVTETKNYILKYPLRCLFEKEDDYYIIQSEMLGIIGTGLTEDDAEKSFTEEFDFIYDRLKTLDDNSLTNHNRLIKNILIQIIDRIEEK
;
A
#
# COMPACT_ATOMS: atom_id res chain seq x y z
N MET A 1 -25.49 -5.85 -20.53
CA MET A 1 -24.71 -7.08 -20.26
C MET A 1 -23.33 -6.64 -19.82
N LYS A 2 -22.72 -7.35 -18.88
CA LYS A 2 -21.51 -6.94 -18.18
C LYS A 2 -20.55 -8.11 -18.01
N ILE A 3 -19.27 -7.81 -17.83
CA ILE A 3 -18.26 -8.80 -17.46
C ILE A 3 -18.47 -9.21 -16.01
N ASP A 4 -18.45 -10.51 -15.72
CA ASP A 4 -18.58 -11.02 -14.36
C ASP A 4 -17.64 -12.19 -14.09
N LEU A 5 -16.54 -11.92 -13.40
CA LEU A 5 -15.58 -12.95 -13.00
C LEU A 5 -16.10 -13.87 -11.88
N ASN A 6 -17.22 -13.58 -11.21
CA ASN A 6 -17.79 -14.53 -10.26
C ASN A 6 -18.39 -15.74 -10.96
N ASN A 7 -19.05 -15.51 -12.10
CA ASN A 7 -19.70 -16.55 -12.91
C ASN A 7 -18.83 -17.00 -14.10
N GLY A 8 -17.83 -16.20 -14.44
CA GLY A 8 -16.82 -16.44 -15.44
C GLY A 8 -17.00 -15.55 -16.67
N ALA A 9 -15.88 -15.01 -17.15
CA ALA A 9 -15.77 -14.17 -18.32
C ALA A 9 -15.12 -14.94 -19.47
N PHE A 10 -15.78 -14.97 -20.63
CA PHE A 10 -15.25 -15.59 -21.84
C PHE A 10 -14.56 -14.54 -22.70
N ILE A 11 -13.40 -14.88 -23.25
CA ILE A 11 -12.65 -14.02 -24.15
C ILE A 11 -12.48 -14.75 -25.47
N GLU A 12 -13.15 -14.30 -26.53
CA GLU A 12 -12.94 -14.80 -27.88
C GLU A 12 -11.70 -14.17 -28.49
N ILE A 13 -10.81 -15.00 -29.01
CA ILE A 13 -9.61 -14.57 -29.72
C ILE A 13 -9.70 -15.08 -31.15
N GLY A 14 -9.74 -14.16 -32.12
CA GLY A 14 -9.82 -14.47 -33.54
C GLY A 14 -8.47 -14.36 -34.27
N GLY A 15 -8.52 -14.19 -35.58
CA GLY A 15 -7.32 -14.03 -36.41
C GLY A 15 -6.43 -15.28 -36.45
N GLU A 16 -5.14 -15.10 -36.72
CA GLU A 16 -4.19 -16.23 -36.80
C GLU A 16 -4.01 -16.95 -35.45
N LEU A 17 -4.10 -16.23 -34.31
CA LEU A 17 -4.01 -16.87 -32.99
C LEU A 17 -5.20 -17.79 -32.72
N GLY A 18 -6.40 -17.43 -33.19
CA GLY A 18 -7.62 -18.23 -32.97
C GLY A 18 -7.96 -19.21 -34.09
N LYS A 19 -7.25 -19.17 -35.23
CA LYS A 19 -7.60 -19.86 -36.48
C LYS A 19 -7.80 -21.37 -36.36
N TYR A 20 -7.00 -22.00 -35.51
CA TYR A 20 -7.04 -23.46 -35.30
C TYR A 20 -7.90 -23.86 -34.10
N ASN A 21 -8.73 -22.94 -33.59
CA ASN A 21 -9.59 -23.19 -32.44
C ASN A 21 -8.82 -23.65 -31.20
N SER A 22 -7.59 -23.14 -31.08
CA SER A 22 -6.61 -23.45 -30.04
C SER A 22 -5.81 -22.19 -29.76
N LEU A 23 -5.17 -22.09 -28.58
CA LEU A 23 -4.24 -21.02 -28.28
C LEU A 23 -2.86 -21.60 -27.95
N PRO A 24 -1.76 -20.99 -28.43
CA PRO A 24 -0.43 -21.27 -27.93
C PRO A 24 -0.38 -21.07 -26.41
N ILE A 25 0.28 -21.98 -25.70
CA ILE A 25 0.27 -22.01 -24.23
C ILE A 25 0.89 -20.75 -23.63
N ASP A 26 1.94 -20.24 -24.25
CA ASP A 26 2.65 -19.01 -23.92
C ASP A 26 1.74 -17.78 -24.05
N VAL A 27 0.89 -17.73 -25.09
CA VAL A 27 -0.12 -16.67 -25.26
C VAL A 27 -1.19 -16.77 -24.18
N LEU A 28 -1.68 -17.97 -23.88
CA LEU A 28 -2.69 -18.19 -22.85
C LEU A 28 -2.18 -17.82 -21.45
N VAL A 29 -0.95 -18.21 -21.12
CA VAL A 29 -0.31 -17.86 -19.85
C VAL A 29 -0.15 -16.34 -19.72
N LYS A 30 0.36 -15.68 -20.77
CA LYS A 30 0.53 -14.23 -20.76
C LYS A 30 -0.81 -13.50 -20.61
N LEU A 31 -1.83 -13.91 -21.35
CA LEU A 31 -3.18 -13.37 -21.22
C LEU A 31 -3.71 -13.50 -19.79
N ALA A 32 -3.54 -14.68 -19.18
CA ALA A 32 -3.98 -14.93 -17.81
C ALA A 32 -3.21 -14.06 -16.80
N GLN A 33 -1.90 -13.89 -16.99
CA GLN A 33 -1.06 -13.03 -16.15
C GLN A 33 -1.47 -11.56 -16.27
N ASP A 34 -1.60 -11.04 -17.48
CA ASP A 34 -1.96 -9.64 -17.72
C ASP A 34 -3.38 -9.34 -17.18
N LEU A 35 -4.34 -10.26 -17.33
CA LEU A 35 -5.67 -10.13 -16.73
C LEU A 35 -5.61 -10.19 -15.18
N GLN A 36 -4.80 -11.09 -14.62
CA GLN A 36 -4.63 -11.22 -13.17
C GLN A 36 -4.04 -9.95 -12.57
N GLU A 37 -3.02 -9.38 -13.18
CA GLU A 37 -2.37 -8.14 -12.75
C GLU A 37 -3.32 -6.95 -12.82
N LEU A 38 -4.11 -6.85 -13.89
CA LEU A 38 -5.15 -5.83 -14.01
C LEU A 38 -6.16 -5.95 -12.87
N VAL A 39 -6.71 -7.15 -12.63
CA VAL A 39 -7.67 -7.42 -11.55
C VAL A 39 -7.08 -7.09 -10.17
N PHE A 40 -5.84 -7.48 -9.89
CA PHE A 40 -5.16 -7.15 -8.64
C PHE A 40 -4.94 -5.66 -8.46
N THR A 41 -4.64 -4.95 -9.56
CA THR A 41 -4.47 -3.49 -9.53
C THR A 41 -5.77 -2.81 -9.17
N LEU A 42 -6.89 -3.25 -9.74
CA LEU A 42 -8.22 -2.74 -9.37
C LEU A 42 -8.52 -3.03 -7.90
N ALA A 43 -8.29 -4.25 -7.43
CA ALA A 43 -8.47 -4.58 -6.02
C ALA A 43 -7.63 -3.68 -5.10
N LYS A 44 -6.38 -3.39 -5.47
CA LYS A 44 -5.47 -2.55 -4.68
C LYS A 44 -5.89 -1.08 -4.61
N TYR A 45 -6.41 -0.52 -5.70
CA TYR A 45 -6.63 0.93 -5.81
C TYR A 45 -8.10 1.38 -5.80
N ASP A 46 -9.05 0.47 -6.06
CA ASP A 46 -10.49 0.78 -6.08
C ASP A 46 -11.26 0.30 -4.85
N LEU A 47 -10.65 -0.52 -3.99
CA LEU A 47 -11.27 -0.95 -2.75
C LEU A 47 -10.93 -0.01 -1.58
N PRO A 48 -11.79 0.04 -0.55
CA PRO A 48 -11.56 0.91 0.61
C PRO A 48 -10.28 0.55 1.37
N SER A 49 -9.45 1.55 1.68
CA SER A 49 -8.19 1.36 2.42
C SER A 49 -8.39 1.11 3.93
N ASN A 50 -9.61 1.25 4.44
CA ASN A 50 -9.97 1.07 5.84
C ASN A 50 -10.40 -0.37 6.18
N GLU A 51 -10.41 -1.28 5.21
CA GLU A 51 -10.75 -2.69 5.41
C GLU A 51 -9.51 -3.57 5.18
N SER A 52 -9.39 -4.65 5.96
CA SER A 52 -8.39 -5.68 5.71
C SER A 52 -8.80 -6.49 4.48
N ILE A 53 -8.16 -6.21 3.35
CA ILE A 53 -8.42 -6.88 2.07
C ILE A 53 -7.34 -7.93 1.82
N ASP A 54 -7.75 -9.20 1.72
CA ASP A 54 -6.89 -10.25 1.23
C ASP A 54 -6.88 -10.24 -0.30
N ILE A 55 -5.75 -9.87 -0.89
CA ILE A 55 -5.58 -9.82 -2.35
C ILE A 55 -5.81 -11.19 -3.01
N ASN A 56 -5.62 -12.29 -2.28
CA ASN A 56 -5.88 -13.62 -2.83
C ASN A 56 -7.35 -13.84 -3.18
N ASN A 57 -8.27 -13.05 -2.58
CA ASN A 57 -9.69 -13.10 -2.93
C ASN A 57 -9.96 -12.78 -4.41
N PHE A 58 -9.02 -12.18 -5.13
CA PHE A 58 -9.15 -11.78 -6.53
C PHE A 58 -8.31 -12.64 -7.49
N ARG A 59 -7.78 -13.79 -7.02
CA ARG A 59 -7.09 -14.74 -7.89
C ARG A 59 -8.03 -15.24 -8.97
N ILE A 60 -7.58 -15.24 -10.21
CA ILE A 60 -8.33 -15.78 -11.35
C ILE A 60 -7.80 -17.15 -11.74
N GLU A 61 -8.69 -18.01 -12.23
CA GLU A 61 -8.37 -19.32 -12.76
C GLU A 61 -8.95 -19.47 -14.17
N LEU A 62 -8.26 -20.24 -15.01
CA LEU A 62 -8.82 -20.75 -16.25
C LEU A 62 -9.79 -21.89 -15.87
N VAL A 63 -11.09 -21.61 -15.93
CA VAL A 63 -12.15 -22.53 -15.50
C VAL A 63 -12.82 -23.25 -16.67
N GLY A 64 -12.50 -22.86 -17.90
CA GLY A 64 -13.02 -23.51 -19.09
C GLY A 64 -12.32 -23.06 -20.37
N PHE A 65 -12.50 -23.86 -21.41
CA PHE A 65 -12.07 -23.56 -22.76
C PHE A 65 -13.10 -24.17 -23.71
N THR A 66 -13.81 -23.34 -24.46
CA THR A 66 -14.91 -23.84 -25.29
C THR A 66 -14.36 -24.76 -26.38
N LYS A 67 -14.98 -25.95 -26.52
CA LYS A 67 -14.50 -26.97 -27.45
C LYS A 67 -14.58 -26.45 -28.88
N GLY A 68 -13.47 -26.52 -29.61
CA GLY A 68 -13.45 -26.11 -31.01
C GLY A 68 -13.57 -24.59 -31.20
N SER A 69 -13.18 -23.78 -30.21
CA SER A 69 -12.97 -22.35 -30.38
C SER A 69 -11.83 -21.82 -29.51
N ALA A 70 -11.21 -20.71 -29.91
CA ALA A 70 -10.18 -20.05 -29.11
C ALA A 70 -10.81 -19.11 -28.06
N VAL A 71 -11.64 -19.69 -27.18
CA VAL A 71 -12.46 -18.97 -26.20
C VAL A 71 -12.19 -19.50 -24.79
N PRO A 72 -11.12 -19.05 -24.10
CA PRO A 72 -10.91 -19.32 -22.69
C PRO A 72 -11.98 -18.64 -21.81
N LYS A 73 -12.32 -19.31 -20.71
CA LYS A 73 -13.20 -18.81 -19.63
C LYS A 73 -12.36 -18.60 -18.37
N PHE A 74 -12.35 -17.36 -17.86
CA PHE A 74 -11.68 -16.99 -16.62
C PHE A 74 -12.69 -16.66 -15.54
N ALA A 75 -12.47 -17.12 -14.32
CA ALA A 75 -13.30 -16.76 -13.16
C ALA A 75 -12.43 -16.55 -11.94
N TYR A 76 -12.95 -15.83 -10.94
CA TYR A 76 -12.33 -15.84 -9.61
C TYR A 76 -12.24 -17.27 -9.09
N SER A 77 -11.13 -17.58 -8.43
CA SER A 77 -10.92 -18.91 -7.89
C SER A 77 -12.06 -19.28 -6.93
N PRO A 78 -12.65 -20.48 -7.10
CA PRO A 78 -13.69 -20.98 -6.22
C PRO A 78 -13.15 -21.52 -4.90
N ARG A 79 -11.82 -21.67 -4.78
CA ARG A 79 -11.14 -22.28 -3.63
C ARG A 79 -11.45 -21.51 -2.35
N SER A 80 -11.75 -22.25 -1.29
CA SER A 80 -12.15 -21.67 0.01
C SER A 80 -11.05 -20.84 0.68
N GLU A 81 -9.78 -21.20 0.43
CA GLU A 81 -8.60 -20.45 0.89
C GLU A 81 -8.54 -19.02 0.34
N TYR A 82 -9.27 -18.71 -0.73
CA TYR A 82 -9.33 -17.40 -1.38
C TYR A 82 -10.68 -16.72 -1.19
N LYS A 83 -11.35 -17.02 -0.07
CA LYS A 83 -12.64 -16.46 0.35
C LYS A 83 -12.56 -16.04 1.82
N THR A 84 -11.60 -15.16 2.12
CA THR A 84 -11.30 -14.69 3.48
C THR A 84 -11.88 -13.30 3.72
N GLY A 85 -12.21 -12.98 4.97
CA GLY A 85 -12.84 -11.70 5.35
C GLY A 85 -14.37 -11.71 5.23
N ILE A 86 -15.02 -10.73 5.86
CA ILE A 86 -16.49 -10.69 5.98
C ILE A 86 -17.16 -10.21 4.68
N ASN A 87 -16.46 -9.36 3.89
CA ASN A 87 -17.03 -8.63 2.75
C ASN A 87 -16.47 -9.06 1.38
N TRP A 88 -15.80 -10.21 1.27
CA TRP A 88 -15.07 -10.58 0.05
C TRP A 88 -15.96 -10.60 -1.21
N GLN A 89 -17.24 -10.99 -1.08
CA GLN A 89 -18.19 -10.96 -2.21
C GLN A 89 -18.44 -9.54 -2.69
N VAL A 90 -18.64 -8.59 -1.76
CA VAL A 90 -18.88 -7.18 -2.08
C VAL A 90 -17.66 -6.59 -2.77
N HIS A 91 -16.47 -6.92 -2.30
CA HIS A 91 -15.23 -6.47 -2.92
C HIS A 91 -15.07 -7.04 -4.34
N ARG A 92 -15.31 -8.33 -4.56
CA ARG A 92 -15.28 -8.94 -5.91
C ARG A 92 -16.26 -8.28 -6.85
N ASN A 93 -17.47 -7.96 -6.39
CA ASN A 93 -18.46 -7.25 -7.19
C ASN A 93 -18.00 -5.84 -7.55
N THR A 94 -17.38 -5.13 -6.60
CA THR A 94 -16.82 -3.80 -6.86
C THR A 94 -15.70 -3.86 -7.89
N VAL A 95 -14.79 -4.83 -7.78
CA VAL A 95 -13.72 -5.03 -8.77
C VAL A 95 -14.29 -5.40 -10.14
N ASN A 96 -15.33 -6.23 -10.21
CA ASN A 96 -16.00 -6.54 -11.49
C ASN A 96 -16.62 -5.29 -12.12
N ASP A 97 -17.34 -4.47 -11.37
CA ASP A 97 -17.92 -3.23 -11.89
C ASP A 97 -16.84 -2.25 -12.39
N LYS A 98 -15.66 -2.25 -11.78
CA LYS A 98 -14.51 -1.43 -12.21
C LYS A 98 -13.85 -1.99 -13.46
N LEU A 99 -13.67 -3.32 -13.52
CA LEU A 99 -13.15 -4.00 -14.70
C LEU A 99 -14.08 -3.79 -15.91
N ASP A 100 -15.38 -3.92 -15.72
CA ASP A 100 -16.41 -3.71 -16.73
C ASP A 100 -16.30 -2.31 -17.36
N LYS A 101 -16.21 -1.26 -16.52
CA LYS A 101 -16.01 0.13 -16.98
C LYS A 101 -14.70 0.34 -17.74
N LEU A 102 -13.61 -0.29 -17.29
CA LEU A 102 -12.32 -0.18 -17.98
C LEU A 102 -12.32 -0.90 -19.33
N VAL A 103 -12.96 -2.06 -19.42
CA VAL A 103 -13.08 -2.78 -20.69
C VAL A 103 -14.04 -2.07 -21.64
N GLU A 104 -15.06 -1.37 -21.13
CA GLU A 104 -15.91 -0.50 -21.94
C GLU A 104 -15.10 0.62 -22.63
N VAL A 105 -14.11 1.21 -21.96
CA VAL A 105 -13.16 2.16 -22.58
C VAL A 105 -12.45 1.47 -23.76
N SER A 106 -11.92 0.26 -23.55
CA SER A 106 -11.28 -0.53 -24.60
C SER A 106 -12.24 -0.83 -25.78
N ASN A 107 -13.52 -1.09 -25.52
CA ASN A 107 -14.54 -1.31 -26.56
C ASN A 107 -14.78 -0.09 -27.46
N THR A 108 -14.69 1.11 -26.89
CA THR A 108 -14.75 2.34 -27.69
C THR A 108 -13.43 2.66 -28.39
N GLY A 109 -12.31 2.16 -27.86
CA GLY A 109 -10.96 2.51 -28.29
C GLY A 109 -10.52 3.92 -27.85
N ASP A 110 -11.37 4.65 -27.13
CA ASP A 110 -11.09 5.98 -26.60
C ASP A 110 -10.48 5.87 -25.19
N TYR A 111 -9.20 5.50 -25.17
CA TYR A 111 -8.43 5.34 -23.94
C TYR A 111 -8.22 6.65 -23.17
N GLY A 112 -8.48 7.81 -23.78
CA GLY A 112 -8.43 9.11 -23.10
C GLY A 112 -9.36 9.18 -21.89
N LYS A 113 -10.51 8.49 -21.94
CA LYS A 113 -11.50 8.44 -20.85
C LYS A 113 -10.98 7.84 -19.54
N ILE A 114 -9.85 7.15 -19.55
CA ILE A 114 -9.24 6.63 -18.32
C ILE A 114 -8.90 7.78 -17.36
N ILE A 115 -8.56 8.97 -17.88
CA ILE A 115 -8.28 10.13 -17.03
C ILE A 115 -9.50 10.60 -16.23
N GLU A 116 -10.71 10.40 -16.77
CA GLU A 116 -11.97 10.72 -16.11
C GLU A 116 -12.32 9.69 -15.03
N LEU A 117 -12.02 8.41 -15.30
CA LEU A 117 -12.21 7.32 -14.34
C LEU A 117 -11.19 7.36 -13.19
N TYR A 118 -9.95 7.75 -13.51
CA TYR A 118 -8.82 7.78 -12.59
C TYR A 118 -8.04 9.11 -12.75
N PRO A 119 -8.51 10.20 -12.13
CA PRO A 119 -7.84 11.51 -12.23
C PRO A 119 -6.51 11.56 -11.47
N GLU A 120 -6.34 10.72 -10.43
CA GLU A 120 -5.15 10.65 -9.60
C GLU A 120 -4.04 9.82 -10.28
N PRO A 121 -2.85 10.39 -10.58
CA PRO A 121 -1.75 9.66 -11.22
C PRO A 121 -1.33 8.38 -10.49
N VAL A 122 -1.33 8.40 -9.15
CA VAL A 122 -0.94 7.26 -8.30
C VAL A 122 -1.79 6.03 -8.56
N LYS A 123 -3.09 6.21 -8.85
CA LYS A 123 -4.00 5.11 -9.22
C LYS A 123 -4.01 4.88 -10.72
N ARG A 124 -4.00 5.97 -11.51
CA ARG A 124 -4.09 5.92 -12.97
C ARG A 124 -2.91 5.19 -13.60
N ASN A 125 -1.68 5.54 -13.23
CA ASN A 125 -0.47 5.00 -13.85
C ASN A 125 -0.44 3.46 -13.84
N PRO A 126 -0.57 2.77 -12.68
CA PRO A 126 -0.55 1.31 -12.66
C PRO A 126 -1.74 0.69 -13.41
N ILE A 127 -2.92 1.33 -13.40
CA ILE A 127 -4.09 0.85 -14.15
C ILE A 127 -3.85 0.97 -15.66
N VAL A 128 -3.30 2.09 -16.12
CA VAL A 128 -2.97 2.34 -17.54
C VAL A 128 -1.92 1.33 -18.02
N GLU A 129 -0.88 1.09 -17.22
CA GLU A 129 0.16 0.10 -17.52
C GLU A 129 -0.43 -1.31 -17.70
N ASN A 130 -1.20 -1.79 -16.71
CA ASN A 130 -1.71 -3.16 -16.73
C ASN A 130 -2.84 -3.36 -17.75
N LEU A 131 -3.69 -2.35 -17.96
CA LEU A 131 -4.67 -2.38 -19.04
C LEU A 131 -3.96 -2.40 -20.40
N TYR A 132 -2.90 -1.59 -20.59
CA TYR A 132 -2.12 -1.58 -21.82
C TYR A 132 -1.48 -2.93 -22.11
N SER A 133 -0.92 -3.60 -21.10
CA SER A 133 -0.37 -4.95 -21.23
C SER A 133 -1.47 -5.93 -21.65
N PHE A 134 -2.59 -5.96 -20.92
CA PHE A 134 -3.71 -6.86 -21.19
C PHE A 134 -4.28 -6.72 -22.61
N VAL A 135 -4.66 -5.51 -23.03
CA VAL A 135 -5.30 -5.31 -24.34
C VAL A 135 -4.34 -5.51 -25.52
N ASN A 136 -3.03 -5.44 -25.31
CA ASN A 136 -2.02 -5.71 -26.34
C ASN A 136 -1.46 -7.14 -26.27
N SER A 137 -1.86 -7.95 -25.27
CA SER A 137 -1.43 -9.35 -25.12
C SER A 137 -1.82 -10.22 -26.33
N PHE A 138 -2.88 -9.82 -27.04
CA PHE A 138 -3.42 -10.50 -28.23
C PHE A 138 -2.62 -10.21 -29.53
N GLY A 139 -1.58 -9.38 -29.48
CA GLY A 139 -0.78 -9.01 -30.65
C GLY A 139 -1.58 -8.27 -31.70
N THR A 140 -1.74 -8.86 -32.89
CA THR A 140 -2.57 -8.32 -33.98
C THR A 140 -3.93 -9.01 -34.09
N SER A 141 -4.22 -9.97 -33.22
CA SER A 141 -5.44 -10.75 -33.30
C SER A 141 -6.61 -9.98 -32.70
N PRO A 142 -7.79 -9.97 -33.36
CA PRO A 142 -8.98 -9.38 -32.78
C PRO A 142 -9.39 -10.20 -31.55
N ALA A 143 -9.73 -9.51 -30.46
CA ALA A 143 -10.24 -10.15 -29.25
C ALA A 143 -11.49 -9.43 -28.75
N SER A 144 -12.39 -10.17 -28.13
CA SER A 144 -13.60 -9.61 -27.51
C SER A 144 -13.96 -10.38 -26.24
N PHE A 145 -14.49 -9.69 -25.24
CA PHE A 145 -15.29 -10.37 -24.23
C PHE A 145 -16.62 -10.77 -24.85
N VAL A 146 -17.03 -12.02 -24.60
CA VAL A 146 -18.21 -12.62 -25.22
C VAL A 146 -19.10 -13.28 -24.18
N GLU A 147 -20.37 -13.43 -24.52
CA GLU A 147 -21.29 -14.36 -23.88
C GLU A 147 -21.29 -15.66 -24.70
N TYR A 148 -21.27 -16.79 -24.00
CA TYR A 148 -21.36 -18.10 -24.62
C TYR A 148 -22.65 -18.80 -24.17
N ASP A 149 -23.58 -18.98 -25.09
CA ASP A 149 -24.77 -19.80 -24.89
C ASP A 149 -24.41 -21.27 -25.10
N GLU A 150 -24.28 -22.01 -24.00
CA GLU A 150 -23.92 -23.44 -24.03
C GLU A 150 -24.96 -24.31 -24.73
N ILE A 151 -26.22 -23.89 -24.80
CA ILE A 151 -27.32 -24.69 -25.40
C ILE A 151 -27.29 -24.56 -26.92
N ASN A 152 -27.13 -23.33 -27.41
CA ASN A 152 -27.15 -23.04 -28.84
C ASN A 152 -25.74 -22.93 -29.45
N GLU A 153 -24.69 -23.16 -28.65
CA GLU A 153 -23.27 -22.97 -28.99
C GLU A 153 -22.98 -21.59 -29.61
N LYS A 154 -23.73 -20.57 -29.18
CA LYS A 154 -23.71 -19.24 -29.78
C LYS A 154 -22.80 -18.31 -29.00
N ILE A 155 -21.85 -17.68 -29.69
CA ILE A 155 -20.97 -16.64 -29.16
C ILE A 155 -21.54 -15.27 -29.52
N THR A 156 -21.74 -14.40 -28.52
CA THR A 156 -22.22 -13.02 -28.72
C THR A 156 -21.24 -12.03 -28.11
N PRO A 157 -20.68 -11.07 -28.89
CA PRO A 157 -19.72 -10.11 -28.36
C PRO A 157 -20.38 -9.11 -27.40
N ILE A 158 -19.78 -8.94 -26.23
CA ILE A 158 -20.15 -7.95 -25.21
C ILE A 158 -19.29 -6.69 -25.41
N TYR A 159 -17.97 -6.85 -25.37
CA TYR A 159 -17.00 -5.76 -25.53
C TYR A 159 -15.87 -6.18 -26.47
N LYS A 160 -15.60 -5.40 -27.50
CA LYS A 160 -14.41 -5.56 -28.33
C LYS A 160 -13.18 -5.06 -27.57
N ILE A 161 -12.03 -5.68 -27.82
CA ILE A 161 -10.76 -5.25 -27.26
C ILE A 161 -9.99 -4.52 -28.36
N ASN A 162 -10.08 -3.19 -28.37
CA ASN A 162 -9.34 -2.39 -29.34
C ASN A 162 -7.90 -2.17 -28.87
N ARG A 163 -6.98 -2.03 -29.82
CA ARG A 163 -5.56 -1.84 -29.50
C ARG A 163 -5.30 -0.52 -28.76
N PHE A 164 -4.57 -0.58 -27.65
CA PHE A 164 -4.12 0.59 -26.92
C PHE A 164 -2.77 1.07 -27.46
N LYS A 165 -2.75 2.25 -28.09
CA LYS A 165 -1.56 2.79 -28.75
C LYS A 165 -0.53 3.30 -27.73
N PRO A 166 0.79 3.07 -27.96
CA PRO A 166 1.84 3.55 -27.06
C PRO A 166 1.83 5.07 -26.84
N ALA A 167 1.48 5.85 -27.87
CA ALA A 167 1.40 7.31 -27.76
C ALA A 167 0.35 7.75 -26.72
N VAL A 168 -0.86 7.17 -26.79
CA VAL A 168 -1.95 7.47 -25.85
C VAL A 168 -1.60 7.00 -24.43
N LYS A 169 -0.94 5.83 -24.31
CA LYS A 169 -0.41 5.35 -23.01
C LYS A 169 0.52 6.40 -22.38
N LYS A 170 1.46 6.94 -23.16
CA LYS A 170 2.43 7.93 -22.68
C LYS A 170 1.77 9.23 -22.24
N GLU A 171 0.69 9.65 -22.90
CA GLU A 171 -0.08 10.84 -22.53
C GLU A 171 -0.86 10.66 -21.23
N LEU A 172 -1.29 9.43 -20.92
CA LEU A 172 -2.04 9.11 -19.71
C LEU A 172 -1.15 8.88 -18.49
N ILE A 173 0.12 8.51 -18.69
CA ILE A 173 1.07 8.32 -17.60
C ILE A 173 1.69 9.65 -17.24
N SER A 174 1.62 10.01 -15.96
CA SER A 174 2.28 11.20 -15.44
C SER A 174 3.50 10.82 -14.64
N GLU A 175 4.61 11.54 -14.82
CA GLU A 175 5.78 11.40 -13.97
C GLU A 175 5.40 11.80 -12.54
N ILE A 176 5.34 10.81 -11.65
CA ILE A 176 5.21 11.07 -10.22
C ILE A 176 6.61 11.40 -9.76
N LYS A 177 6.93 12.69 -9.67
CA LYS A 177 8.11 13.11 -8.94
C LYS A 177 7.87 12.68 -7.50
N GLU A 178 8.65 11.70 -7.03
CA GLU A 178 8.84 11.50 -5.60
C GLU A 178 9.41 12.82 -5.08
N VAL A 179 8.51 13.70 -4.64
CA VAL A 179 8.86 14.65 -3.61
C VAL A 179 9.24 13.73 -2.46
N ALA A 180 10.54 13.55 -2.24
CA ALA A 180 11.07 12.90 -1.04
C ALA A 180 10.17 13.36 0.09
N GLU A 181 9.51 12.41 0.76
CA GLU A 181 8.47 12.68 1.73
C GLU A 181 8.90 13.86 2.61
N THR A 182 8.43 15.07 2.28
CA THR A 182 8.06 15.98 3.35
C THR A 182 6.91 15.24 3.95
N VAL A 183 7.23 14.44 4.98
CA VAL A 183 6.29 13.89 5.93
C VAL A 183 5.41 15.09 6.30
N SER A 184 4.31 15.22 5.58
CA SER A 184 3.20 16.04 6.00
C SER A 184 2.68 15.23 7.16
N GLU A 185 3.29 15.43 8.33
CA GLU A 185 2.70 15.08 9.59
C GLU A 185 1.30 15.70 9.53
N THR A 186 0.29 14.87 9.23
CA THR A 186 -1.03 15.14 9.75
C THR A 186 -0.85 15.02 11.25
N ASP A 187 -0.43 16.12 11.87
CA ASP A 187 -0.40 16.27 13.31
C ASP A 187 -1.87 16.21 13.73
N GLU A 188 -2.33 14.99 14.06
CA GLU A 188 -3.48 14.84 14.92
C GLU A 188 -3.15 15.58 16.20
N ALA A 189 -3.81 16.73 16.37
CA ALA A 189 -3.58 17.58 17.50
C ALA A 189 -4.80 17.63 18.42
N VAL A 190 -4.57 17.37 19.70
CA VAL A 190 -5.61 17.50 20.73
C VAL A 190 -5.52 18.91 21.28
N GLY A 191 -6.64 19.66 21.25
CA GLY A 191 -6.66 21.07 21.68
C GLY A 191 -7.54 21.33 22.89
N LYS A 192 -7.08 22.20 23.80
CA LYS A 192 -7.91 22.68 24.93
C LYS A 192 -8.74 23.87 24.46
N ILE A 193 -10.06 23.73 24.39
CA ILE A 193 -10.96 24.79 23.88
C ILE A 193 -11.62 25.53 25.05
N LYS A 194 -11.45 26.84 25.14
CA LYS A 194 -12.25 27.70 26.04
C LYS A 194 -13.60 27.97 25.39
N ILE A 195 -14.67 27.55 26.05
CA ILE A 195 -16.04 27.85 25.62
C ILE A 195 -16.59 28.95 26.53
N SER A 196 -16.94 30.10 25.94
CA SER A 196 -17.56 31.22 26.67
C SER A 196 -18.99 31.42 26.14
N LYS A 197 -19.96 31.64 27.03
CA LYS A 197 -21.37 31.86 26.66
C LYS A 197 -21.83 33.20 27.23
N ARG A 198 -22.23 34.13 26.36
CA ARG A 198 -22.90 35.40 26.70
C ARG A 198 -24.05 35.63 25.72
N ASP A 199 -25.22 35.99 26.22
CA ASP A 199 -26.44 36.29 25.45
C ASP A 199 -26.75 35.28 24.33
N GLY A 200 -26.77 33.99 24.69
CA GLY A 200 -27.09 32.90 23.76
C GLY A 200 -26.03 32.60 22.70
N LYS A 201 -24.98 33.43 22.56
CA LYS A 201 -23.88 33.24 21.62
C LYS A 201 -22.75 32.44 22.26
N ILE A 202 -22.41 31.30 21.65
CA ILE A 202 -21.29 30.44 22.06
C ILE A 202 -20.05 30.88 21.28
N THR A 203 -19.00 31.31 21.98
CA THR A 203 -17.68 31.57 21.40
C THR A 203 -16.71 30.48 21.83
N ARG A 204 -16.03 29.87 20.85
CA ARG A 204 -14.98 28.86 21.04
C ARG A 204 -13.64 29.50 20.72
N LYS A 205 -12.69 29.44 21.65
CA LYS A 205 -11.32 29.90 21.44
C LYS A 205 -10.36 28.76 21.79
N ILE A 206 -9.49 28.39 20.85
CA ILE A 206 -8.44 27.39 21.08
C ILE A 206 -7.40 28.02 22.03
N ILE A 207 -7.11 27.35 23.13
CA ILE A 207 -6.14 27.80 24.15
C ILE A 207 -4.76 27.22 23.86
N ASP A 208 -4.69 25.94 23.48
CA ASP A 208 -3.46 25.22 23.16
C ASP A 208 -3.75 24.07 22.16
N ILE A 209 -2.71 23.66 21.43
CA ILE A 209 -2.67 22.59 20.43
C ILE A 209 -1.43 21.73 20.74
N TYR A 210 -1.57 20.41 20.89
CA TYR A 210 -0.47 19.48 21.20
C TYR A 210 -0.33 18.39 20.13
N SER A 211 0.89 18.01 19.72
CA SER A 211 1.12 16.98 18.68
C SER A 211 0.93 15.55 19.19
N GLY A 212 0.27 14.70 18.41
CA GLY A 212 -0.15 13.35 18.81
C GLY A 212 0.98 12.34 19.09
N LYS A 213 2.23 12.60 18.65
CA LYS A 213 3.37 11.70 18.92
C LYS A 213 3.88 11.74 20.36
N LYS A 214 3.54 12.79 21.11
CA LYS A 214 4.07 13.06 22.45
C LYS A 214 3.22 12.50 23.61
N PHE A 215 2.08 11.88 23.33
CA PHE A 215 1.17 11.32 24.35
C PHE A 215 0.84 9.84 24.14
N SER A 216 1.82 9.06 23.69
CA SER A 216 1.88 7.63 23.98
C SER A 216 2.36 7.45 25.43
N LEU A 217 1.79 6.51 26.19
CA LEU A 217 2.33 6.09 27.51
C LEU A 217 3.75 5.50 27.43
N GLU A 218 4.29 5.34 26.22
CA GLU A 218 5.60 4.74 25.93
C GLU A 218 6.41 5.69 25.01
N TYR A 219 7.61 6.08 25.44
CA TYR A 219 8.63 6.71 24.57
C TYR A 219 9.44 5.60 23.92
N ALA A 220 9.40 5.48 22.59
CA ALA A 220 10.02 4.37 21.88
C ALA A 220 10.70 4.82 20.57
N PRO A 221 11.85 5.53 20.64
CA PRO A 221 12.54 6.03 19.45
C PRO A 221 13.15 4.91 18.60
N ASP A 222 12.99 5.04 17.28
CA ASP A 222 13.75 4.27 16.27
C ASP A 222 15.09 4.92 15.92
N VAL A 223 15.23 6.22 16.25
CA VAL A 223 16.44 7.02 16.01
C VAL A 223 16.74 7.86 17.24
N ILE A 224 17.97 7.79 17.75
CA ILE A 224 18.47 8.71 18.77
C ILE A 224 19.21 9.85 18.07
N VAL A 225 18.66 11.05 18.16
CA VAL A 225 19.20 12.26 17.52
C VAL A 225 19.99 13.06 18.53
N THR A 226 21.28 13.25 18.29
CA THR A 226 22.17 14.08 19.11
C THR A 226 22.63 15.30 18.33
N GLU A 227 23.44 16.18 18.92
CA GLU A 227 24.00 17.34 18.21
C GLU A 227 24.96 16.93 17.08
N THR A 228 25.71 15.85 17.24
CA THR A 228 26.80 15.45 16.33
C THR A 228 26.50 14.20 15.50
N LYS A 229 25.64 13.31 16.01
CA LYS A 229 25.36 11.99 15.42
C LYS A 229 23.89 11.65 15.44
N ASN A 230 23.47 10.80 14.50
CA ASN A 230 22.21 10.07 14.58
C ASN A 230 22.50 8.57 14.74
N TYR A 231 21.93 7.96 15.77
CA TYR A 231 21.98 6.51 15.97
C TYR A 231 20.71 5.87 15.41
N ILE A 232 20.84 5.13 14.31
CA ILE A 232 19.74 4.38 13.74
C ILE A 232 19.65 3.03 14.44
N LEU A 233 18.52 2.74 15.09
CA LEU A 233 18.33 1.50 15.84
C LEU A 233 17.71 0.41 14.98
N LYS A 234 18.05 -0.85 15.25
CA LYS A 234 17.46 -2.02 14.58
C LYS A 234 16.00 -2.22 14.95
N TYR A 235 15.64 -1.82 16.17
CA TYR A 235 14.30 -1.90 16.75
C TYR A 235 14.06 -0.70 17.68
N PRO A 236 12.82 -0.26 17.85
CA PRO A 236 12.51 0.86 18.73
C PRO A 236 12.97 0.61 20.17
N LEU A 237 13.67 1.58 20.77
CA LEU A 237 14.13 1.50 22.16
C LEU A 237 12.99 1.89 23.10
N ARG A 238 12.30 0.89 23.66
CA ARG A 238 11.24 1.15 24.64
C ARG A 238 11.81 1.76 25.92
N CYS A 239 11.27 2.92 26.28
CA CYS A 239 11.56 3.64 27.50
C CYS A 239 10.27 3.90 28.28
N LEU A 240 10.41 3.95 29.60
CA LEU A 240 9.40 4.50 30.49
C LEU A 240 9.33 6.01 30.27
N PHE A 241 8.13 6.55 30.11
CA PHE A 241 7.90 7.99 30.03
C PHE A 241 6.87 8.40 31.08
N GLU A 242 7.31 9.22 32.03
CA GLU A 242 6.49 9.63 33.18
C GLU A 242 6.56 11.14 33.38
N LYS A 243 5.48 11.69 33.95
CA LYS A 243 5.43 13.06 34.44
C LYS A 243 5.32 13.03 35.96
N GLU A 244 6.29 13.62 36.64
CA GLU A 244 6.30 13.80 38.09
C GLU A 244 6.16 15.29 38.42
N ASP A 245 5.06 15.68 39.08
CA ASP A 245 4.73 17.06 39.50
C ASP A 245 5.05 18.15 38.46
N ASP A 246 6.29 18.65 38.45
CA ASP A 246 6.78 19.76 37.63
C ASP A 246 7.86 19.36 36.59
N TYR A 247 8.15 18.07 36.39
CA TYR A 247 9.14 17.59 35.43
C TYR A 247 8.76 16.26 34.74
N TYR A 248 9.46 15.94 33.67
CA TYR A 248 9.30 14.75 32.84
C TYR A 248 10.52 13.85 32.98
N ILE A 249 10.30 12.54 32.92
CA ILE A 249 11.31 11.49 33.02
C ILE A 249 11.20 10.57 31.82
N ILE A 250 12.32 10.31 31.14
CA ILE A 250 12.48 9.24 30.15
C ILE A 250 13.53 8.27 30.69
N GLN A 251 13.17 7.01 30.89
CA GLN A 251 14.08 6.01 31.43
C GLN A 251 14.17 4.76 30.56
N SER A 252 15.40 4.37 30.23
CA SER A 252 15.71 3.05 29.70
C SER A 252 16.34 2.20 30.79
N GLU A 253 15.55 1.34 31.44
CA GLU A 253 16.08 0.41 32.44
C GLU A 253 17.15 -0.52 31.89
N MET A 254 16.98 -0.97 30.64
CA MET A 254 17.92 -1.88 29.97
C MET A 254 19.31 -1.25 29.81
N LEU A 255 19.37 0.06 29.57
CA LEU A 255 20.62 0.79 29.34
C LEU A 255 21.10 1.55 30.57
N GLY A 256 20.28 1.64 31.63
CA GLY A 256 20.56 2.45 32.81
C GLY A 256 20.57 3.96 32.53
N ILE A 257 19.81 4.41 31.53
CA ILE A 257 19.77 5.81 31.08
C ILE A 257 18.51 6.47 31.63
N ILE A 258 18.66 7.66 32.20
CA ILE A 258 17.54 8.49 32.66
C ILE A 258 17.76 9.91 32.13
N GLY A 259 16.81 10.41 31.36
CA GLY A 259 16.72 11.81 30.97
C GLY A 259 15.61 12.51 31.74
N THR A 260 15.87 13.74 32.20
CA THR A 260 14.88 14.52 32.94
C THR A 260 14.79 15.95 32.42
N GLY A 261 13.62 16.56 32.45
CA GLY A 261 13.45 17.93 31.98
C GLY A 261 12.16 18.59 32.45
N LEU A 262 12.14 19.93 32.47
CA LEU A 262 10.93 20.70 32.81
C LEU A 262 9.86 20.60 31.71
N THR A 263 10.30 20.29 30.49
CA THR A 263 9.46 19.95 29.34
C THR A 263 9.84 18.59 28.79
N GLU A 264 8.98 18.02 27.95
CA GLU A 264 9.23 16.76 27.26
C GLU A 264 10.47 16.86 26.35
N ASP A 265 10.64 18.00 25.67
CA ASP A 265 11.81 18.28 24.83
C ASP A 265 13.10 18.34 25.65
N ASP A 266 13.04 18.91 26.86
CA ASP A 266 14.19 18.94 27.76
C ASP A 266 14.56 17.53 28.25
N ALA A 267 13.55 16.70 28.57
CA ALA A 267 13.77 15.33 29.01
C ALA A 267 14.32 14.45 27.88
N GLU A 268 13.81 14.61 26.66
CA GLU A 268 14.32 13.94 25.46
C GLU A 268 15.75 14.37 25.15
N LYS A 269 16.05 15.67 25.19
CA LYS A 269 17.41 16.18 25.02
C LYS A 269 18.35 15.57 26.04
N SER A 270 18.00 15.61 27.32
CA SER A 270 18.78 15.00 28.40
C SER A 270 19.01 13.50 28.18
N PHE A 271 17.98 12.76 27.75
CA PHE A 271 18.07 11.33 27.47
C PHE A 271 19.05 11.03 26.31
N THR A 272 18.94 11.78 25.21
CA THR A 272 19.81 11.57 24.03
C THR A 272 21.27 11.93 24.28
N GLU A 273 21.54 12.95 25.10
CA GLU A 273 22.90 13.32 25.54
C GLU A 273 23.54 12.22 26.40
N GLU A 274 22.78 11.66 27.35
CA GLU A 274 23.26 10.54 28.18
C GLU A 274 23.49 9.27 27.35
N PHE A 275 22.64 9.00 26.36
CA PHE A 275 22.84 7.90 25.43
C PHE A 275 24.16 8.03 24.65
N ASP A 276 24.42 9.21 24.09
CA ASP A 276 25.66 9.50 23.36
C ASP A 276 26.90 9.33 24.25
N PHE A 277 26.84 9.91 25.45
CA PHE A 277 27.93 9.84 26.42
C PHE A 277 28.25 8.39 26.80
N ILE A 278 27.23 7.58 27.12
CA ILE A 278 27.42 6.19 27.52
C ILE A 278 27.95 5.36 26.35
N TYR A 279 27.43 5.56 25.14
CA TYR A 279 27.94 4.87 23.96
C TYR A 279 29.43 5.14 23.72
N ASP A 280 29.82 6.42 23.64
CA ASP A 280 31.20 6.81 23.38
C ASP A 280 32.14 6.37 24.52
N ARG A 281 31.68 6.48 25.77
CA ARG A 281 32.44 6.05 26.94
C ARG A 281 32.67 4.55 26.97
N LEU A 282 31.64 3.74 26.75
CA LEU A 282 31.76 2.28 26.85
C LEU A 282 32.44 1.67 25.63
N LYS A 283 32.25 2.23 24.44
CA LYS A 283 32.89 1.75 23.21
C LYS A 283 34.42 1.87 23.25
N THR A 284 34.94 2.91 23.90
CA THR A 284 36.38 3.20 23.97
C THR A 284 37.14 2.40 25.04
N LEU A 285 36.43 1.81 26.00
CA LEU A 285 37.03 1.04 27.10
C LEU A 285 37.19 -0.44 26.74
N ASP A 286 38.28 -1.05 27.20
CA ASP A 286 38.53 -2.48 27.06
C ASP A 286 37.57 -3.30 27.94
N ASP A 287 37.14 -4.46 27.47
CA ASP A 287 36.15 -5.30 28.17
C ASP A 287 36.63 -5.79 29.54
N ASN A 288 37.96 -5.92 29.75
CA ASN A 288 38.52 -6.32 31.04
C ASN A 288 38.55 -5.17 32.05
N SER A 289 38.38 -3.93 31.59
CA SER A 289 38.32 -2.73 32.44
C SER A 289 36.90 -2.37 32.89
N LEU A 290 35.88 -3.10 32.40
CA LEU A 290 34.48 -2.85 32.67
C LEU A 290 33.94 -3.79 33.76
N THR A 291 33.02 -3.27 34.57
CA THR A 291 32.19 -4.12 35.43
C THR A 291 31.31 -5.03 34.56
N ASN A 292 30.84 -6.15 35.12
CA ASN A 292 29.93 -7.06 34.42
C ASN A 292 28.68 -6.32 33.89
N HIS A 293 28.16 -5.35 34.65
CA HIS A 293 27.02 -4.53 34.27
C HIS A 293 27.35 -3.63 33.07
N ASN A 294 28.45 -2.89 33.10
CA ASN A 294 28.81 -2.00 31.99
C ASN A 294 29.18 -2.76 30.72
N ARG A 295 29.77 -3.97 30.85
CA ARG A 295 30.00 -4.85 29.70
C ARG A 295 28.68 -5.33 29.08
N LEU A 296 27.66 -5.60 29.90
CA LEU A 296 26.32 -5.92 29.41
C LEU A 296 25.72 -4.74 28.63
N ILE A 297 25.75 -3.53 29.20
CA ILE A 297 25.25 -2.31 28.53
C ILE A 297 25.98 -2.07 27.21
N LYS A 298 27.32 -2.17 27.21
CA LYS A 298 28.16 -2.04 25.99
C LYS A 298 27.71 -3.01 24.90
N ASN A 299 27.50 -4.27 25.25
CA ASN A 299 27.06 -5.29 24.30
C ASN A 299 25.66 -5.02 23.75
N ILE A 300 24.73 -4.56 24.60
CA ILE A 300 23.38 -4.19 24.17
C ILE A 300 23.46 -3.02 23.19
N LEU A 301 24.18 -1.96 23.53
CA LEU A 301 24.34 -0.78 22.66
C LEU A 301 24.87 -1.15 21.27
N ILE A 302 25.92 -1.98 21.21
CA ILE A 302 26.49 -2.47 19.94
C ILE A 302 25.47 -3.30 19.15
N GLN A 303 24.60 -4.06 19.83
CA GLN A 303 23.61 -4.90 19.17
C GLN A 303 22.41 -4.10 18.65
N ILE A 304 21.91 -3.12 19.40
CA ILE A 304 20.70 -2.35 19.04
C ILE A 304 20.97 -1.30 17.98
N ILE A 305 22.20 -0.78 17.87
CA ILE A 305 22.56 0.18 16.84
C ILE A 305 22.79 -0.56 15.51
N ASP A 306 22.08 -0.15 14.47
CA ASP A 306 22.28 -0.61 13.08
C ASP A 306 23.44 0.13 12.44
N ARG A 307 23.37 1.47 12.44
CA ARG A 307 24.39 2.36 11.89
C ARG A 307 24.38 3.70 12.60
N ILE A 308 25.48 4.43 12.46
CA ILE A 308 25.68 5.78 12.97
C ILE A 308 25.91 6.70 11.79
N GLU A 309 25.15 7.78 11.73
CA GLU A 309 25.28 8.82 10.72
C GLU A 309 25.85 10.07 11.41
N GLU A 310 27.06 10.47 11.02
CA GLU A 310 27.70 11.71 11.48
C GLU A 310 27.05 12.92 10.78
N LYS A 311 26.89 14.03 11.48
CA LYS A 311 26.33 15.29 10.95
C LYS A 311 27.40 16.21 10.37
#